data_AF-A0A1G8Q8F7-F1
#
_entry.id   AF-A0A1G8Q8F7-F1
#
_cell.length_a   1.000
_cell.length_b   1.000
_cell.length_c   1.000
_cell.angle_alpha   90.00
_cell.angle_beta   90.00
_cell.angle_gamma   90.00
#
_symmetry.space_group_name_H-M   'P 1'
#
loop_
_entity.id
_entity.type
_entity.pdbx_description
1 polymer ?
#
loop_
_entity_poly.entity_id
_entity_poly.type
_entity_poly.pdbx_seq_one_letter_code
_entity_poly.pdbx_strand_id
1 'polypeptide(L)'
;MSEGILKRMRLSGDSVEYIEDYAREKGFPDGRMNRTVDLIIQEHKEMRERKENEQETGNEMIQEVSDSVSKEMKKEVKRILLGTNNADRNTQILIELLNGLMIHNNISDIVTTDDMESKPVTTAKENVQDRIKHLQQKRADYYTKQGGQ
;
A
#
# COMPACT_ATOMS: atom_id res chain seq x y z
N MET A 1 -22.58 -45.57 22.82
CA MET A 1 -22.34 -45.03 24.17
C MET A 1 -20.87 -44.70 24.25
N SER A 2 -20.49 -43.43 24.33
CA SER A 2 -19.08 -43.05 24.47
C SER A 2 -18.59 -43.44 25.86
N GLU A 3 -17.43 -44.10 25.95
CA GLU A 3 -16.75 -44.36 27.21
C GLU A 3 -16.33 -43.03 27.85
N GLY A 4 -16.96 -42.66 28.96
CA GLY A 4 -16.55 -41.50 29.75
C GLY A 4 -15.33 -41.85 30.60
N ILE A 5 -14.25 -41.09 30.49
CA ILE A 5 -13.07 -41.22 31.36
C ILE A 5 -13.26 -40.34 32.59
N LEU A 6 -13.22 -40.93 33.79
CA LEU A 6 -13.31 -40.16 35.04
C LEU A 6 -11.93 -39.61 35.41
N LYS A 7 -11.79 -38.28 35.40
CA LYS A 7 -10.56 -37.59 35.79
C LYS A 7 -10.85 -36.59 36.92
N ARG A 8 -10.22 -36.79 38.08
CA ARG A 8 -10.27 -35.83 39.19
C ARG A 8 -9.25 -34.72 38.95
N MET A 9 -9.68 -33.47 39.03
CA MET A 9 -8.85 -32.29 38.88
C MET A 9 -9.22 -31.24 39.91
N ARG A 10 -8.25 -30.40 40.27
CA ARG A 10 -8.46 -29.25 41.14
C ARG A 10 -8.51 -28.01 40.25
N LEU A 11 -9.61 -27.26 40.33
CA LEU A 11 -9.82 -26.01 39.62
C LEU A 11 -9.67 -24.83 40.59
N SER A 12 -9.38 -23.64 40.06
CA SER A 12 -9.47 -22.40 40.84
C SER A 12 -10.94 -22.03 41.07
N GLY A 13 -11.20 -21.17 42.06
CA GLY A 13 -12.55 -20.64 42.31
C GLY A 13 -13.13 -19.97 41.07
N ASP A 14 -12.35 -19.09 40.44
CA ASP A 14 -12.73 -18.36 39.22
C ASP A 14 -13.10 -19.29 38.05
N SER A 15 -12.39 -20.42 37.91
CA SER A 15 -12.70 -21.40 36.85
C SER A 15 -14.02 -22.13 37.10
N VAL A 16 -14.33 -22.41 38.37
CA VAL A 16 -15.60 -23.04 38.75
C VAL A 16 -16.75 -22.05 38.54
N GLU A 17 -16.57 -20.79 38.97
CA GLU A 17 -17.54 -19.72 38.76
C GLU A 17 -17.84 -19.51 37.26
N TYR A 18 -16.80 -19.43 36.43
CA TYR A 18 -16.97 -19.32 34.97
C TYR A 18 -17.75 -20.51 34.37
N ILE A 19 -17.45 -21.74 34.79
CA ILE A 19 -18.16 -22.93 34.30
C ILE A 19 -19.63 -22.90 34.72
N GLU A 20 -19.94 -22.45 35.93
CA GLU A 20 -21.32 -22.34 36.43
C GLU A 20 -22.11 -21.22 35.76
N ASP A 21 -21.50 -20.06 35.52
CA ASP A 21 -22.09 -18.97 34.74
C ASP A 21 -22.38 -19.41 33.30
N TYR A 22 -21.39 -20.03 32.66
CA TYR A 22 -21.52 -20.51 31.28
C TYR A 22 -22.55 -21.64 31.16
N ALA A 23 -22.65 -22.53 32.17
CA ALA A 23 -23.70 -23.54 32.24
C ALA A 23 -25.10 -22.92 32.31
N ARG A 24 -25.27 -21.86 33.12
CA ARG A 24 -26.53 -21.12 33.24
C ARG A 24 -26.90 -20.41 31.94
N GLU A 25 -25.94 -19.77 31.29
CA GLU A 25 -26.15 -19.08 30.00
C GLU A 25 -26.65 -20.04 28.91
N LYS A 26 -26.08 -21.26 28.84
CA LYS A 26 -26.45 -22.29 27.87
C LYS A 26 -27.66 -23.14 28.29
N GLY A 27 -28.26 -22.87 29.47
CA GLY A 27 -29.46 -23.56 29.96
C GLY A 27 -29.24 -25.00 30.45
N PHE A 28 -28.02 -25.34 30.88
CA PHE A 28 -27.75 -26.66 31.46
C PHE A 28 -28.24 -26.74 32.91
N PRO A 29 -28.86 -27.86 33.34
CA PRO A 29 -29.26 -28.05 34.73
C PRO A 29 -28.07 -28.08 35.69
N ASP A 30 -28.24 -27.48 36.88
CA ASP A 30 -27.25 -27.48 37.95
C ASP A 30 -26.76 -28.92 38.24
N GLY A 31 -25.44 -29.09 38.28
CA GLY A 31 -24.79 -30.38 38.55
C GLY A 31 -24.31 -31.18 37.33
N ARG A 32 -24.48 -30.68 36.08
CA ARG A 32 -23.88 -31.28 34.87
C ARG A 32 -22.61 -30.58 34.38
N MET A 33 -21.66 -30.34 35.29
CA MET A 33 -20.36 -29.72 35.00
C MET A 33 -19.56 -30.44 33.91
N ASN A 34 -19.67 -31.76 33.80
CA ASN A 34 -18.98 -32.54 32.77
C ASN A 34 -19.35 -32.12 31.34
N ARG A 35 -20.64 -31.97 31.05
CA ARG A 35 -21.12 -31.56 29.72
C ARG A 35 -20.72 -30.14 29.38
N THR A 36 -20.75 -29.25 30.38
CA THR A 36 -20.33 -27.86 30.21
C THR A 36 -18.85 -27.78 29.87
N VAL A 37 -18.01 -28.53 30.59
CA VAL A 37 -16.56 -28.59 30.31
C VAL A 37 -16.28 -29.17 28.93
N ASP A 38 -16.96 -30.26 28.54
CA ASP A 38 -16.82 -30.85 27.20
C ASP A 38 -17.19 -29.84 26.09
N LEU A 39 -18.26 -29.06 26.29
CA LEU A 39 -18.68 -28.02 25.36
C LEU A 39 -17.68 -26.87 25.27
N ILE A 40 -17.17 -26.38 26.40
CA ILE A 40 -16.14 -25.33 26.44
C ILE A 40 -14.89 -25.80 25.69
N ILE A 41 -14.47 -27.06 25.89
CA ILE A 41 -13.33 -27.63 25.19
C ILE A 41 -13.60 -27.71 23.69
N GLN A 42 -14.81 -28.10 23.28
CA GLN A 42 -15.19 -28.15 21.87
C GLN A 42 -15.17 -26.75 21.23
N GLU A 43 -15.83 -25.76 21.84
CA GLU A 43 -15.83 -24.38 21.36
C GLU A 43 -14.42 -23.78 21.31
N HIS A 44 -13.56 -24.12 22.28
CA HIS A 44 -12.17 -23.68 22.27
C HIS A 44 -11.37 -24.29 21.11
N LYS A 45 -11.60 -25.57 20.77
CA LYS A 45 -10.99 -26.20 19.59
C LYS A 45 -11.44 -25.52 18.31
N GLU A 46 -12.74 -25.32 18.15
CA GLU A 46 -13.31 -24.62 16.98
C GLU A 46 -12.78 -23.18 16.88
N MET A 47 -12.63 -22.47 18.01
CA MET A 47 -12.07 -21.12 18.02
C MET A 47 -10.60 -21.10 17.61
N ARG A 48 -9.79 -22.09 18.02
CA ARG A 48 -8.39 -22.20 17.60
C ARG A 48 -8.29 -22.45 16.10
N GLU A 49 -9.07 -23.39 15.58
CA GLU A 49 -9.10 -23.70 14.14
C GLU A 49 -9.55 -22.48 13.32
N ARG A 50 -10.59 -21.75 13.77
CA ARG A 50 -11.01 -20.50 13.11
C ARG A 50 -9.93 -19.44 13.12
N LYS A 51 -9.25 -19.22 14.25
CA LYS A 51 -8.16 -18.24 14.34
C LYS A 51 -6.99 -18.60 13.43
N GLU A 52 -6.63 -19.88 13.35
CA GLU A 52 -5.57 -20.35 12.46
C GLU A 52 -5.96 -20.12 10.99
N ASN A 53 -7.19 -20.47 10.59
CA ASN A 53 -7.71 -20.21 9.25
C ASN A 53 -7.85 -18.70 8.93
N GLU A 54 -8.32 -17.89 9.88
CA GLU A 54 -8.44 -16.44 9.73
C GLU A 54 -7.07 -15.76 9.62
N GLN A 55 -6.07 -16.25 10.37
CA GLN A 55 -4.69 -15.78 10.26
C GLN A 55 -4.06 -16.15 8.92
N GLU A 56 -4.27 -17.39 8.45
CA GLU A 56 -3.82 -17.83 7.13
C GLU A 56 -4.48 -17.00 6.02
N THR A 57 -5.81 -16.89 6.03
CA THR A 57 -6.57 -16.05 5.09
C THR A 57 -6.14 -14.59 5.16
N GLY A 58 -5.91 -14.06 6.36
CA GLY A 58 -5.44 -12.69 6.57
C GLY A 58 -4.05 -12.45 5.97
N ASN A 59 -3.13 -13.40 6.15
CA ASN A 59 -1.79 -13.32 5.57
C ASN A 59 -1.83 -13.42 4.03
N GLU A 60 -2.65 -14.30 3.48
CA GLU A 60 -2.86 -14.41 2.02
C GLU A 60 -3.40 -13.10 1.44
N MET A 61 -4.43 -12.50 2.06
CA MET A 61 -4.96 -11.20 1.62
C MET A 61 -3.91 -10.09 1.69
N ILE A 62 -3.12 -10.02 2.76
CA ILE A 62 -2.03 -9.03 2.88
C ILE A 62 -1.00 -9.23 1.76
N GLN A 63 -0.65 -10.48 1.46
CA GLN A 63 0.29 -10.80 0.39
C GLN A 63 -0.26 -10.40 -0.99
N GLU A 64 -1.52 -10.72 -1.29
CA GLU A 64 -2.17 -10.31 -2.55
C GLU A 64 -2.23 -8.79 -2.71
N VAL A 65 -2.59 -8.07 -1.64
CA VAL A 65 -2.60 -6.60 -1.64
C VAL A 65 -1.19 -6.06 -1.86
N SER A 66 -0.19 -6.59 -1.17
CA SER A 66 1.21 -6.20 -1.31
C SER A 66 1.73 -6.43 -2.74
N ASP A 67 1.39 -7.58 -3.34
CA ASP A 67 1.78 -7.92 -4.71
C ASP A 67 1.09 -7.02 -5.74
N SER A 68 -0.20 -6.74 -5.55
CA SER A 68 -0.98 -5.84 -6.40
C SER A 68 -0.41 -4.42 -6.36
N VAL A 69 -0.16 -3.88 -5.16
CA VAL A 69 0.47 -2.56 -4.96
C VAL A 69 1.85 -2.52 -5.60
N SER A 70 2.67 -3.54 -5.36
CA SER A 70 4.02 -3.64 -5.94
C SER A 70 4.00 -3.67 -7.46
N LYS A 71 3.03 -4.36 -8.07
CA LYS A 71 2.88 -4.46 -9.52
C LYS A 71 2.47 -3.12 -10.15
N GLU A 72 1.49 -2.43 -9.56
CA GLU A 72 1.09 -1.11 -10.06
C GLU A 72 2.19 -0.06 -9.86
N MET A 73 2.91 -0.09 -8.73
CA MET A 73 4.09 0.76 -8.53
C MET A 73 5.16 0.52 -9.58
N LYS A 74 5.52 -0.75 -9.87
CA LYS A 74 6.50 -1.09 -10.91
C LYS A 74 6.08 -0.54 -12.28
N LYS A 75 4.78 -0.60 -12.60
CA LYS A 75 4.24 -0.08 -13.86
C LYS A 75 4.32 1.45 -13.94
N GLU A 76 4.04 2.17 -12.87
CA GLU A 76 4.20 3.63 -12.82
C GLU A 76 5.67 4.03 -12.93
N VAL A 77 6.57 3.41 -12.16
CA VAL A 77 8.02 3.66 -12.23
C VAL A 77 8.55 3.40 -13.64
N LYS A 78 8.13 2.31 -14.29
CA LYS A 78 8.52 2.01 -15.67
C LYS A 78 8.07 3.10 -16.65
N ARG A 79 6.86 3.64 -16.50
CA ARG A 79 6.38 4.76 -17.33
C ARG A 79 7.22 6.02 -17.13
N ILE A 80 7.58 6.34 -15.88
CA ILE A 80 8.48 7.46 -15.57
C ILE A 80 9.83 7.27 -16.27
N LEU A 81 10.45 6.10 -16.10
CA LEU A 81 11.75 5.79 -16.72
C LEU A 81 11.71 5.90 -18.25
N LEU A 82 10.65 5.41 -18.90
CA LEU A 82 10.48 5.57 -20.34
C LEU A 82 10.36 7.03 -20.77
N GLY A 83 9.59 7.83 -20.02
CA GLY A 83 9.48 9.28 -20.25
C GLY A 83 10.82 10.00 -20.10
N THR A 84 11.56 9.70 -19.02
CA THR A 84 12.88 10.26 -18.75
C THR A 84 13.88 9.87 -19.82
N ASN A 85 13.95 8.60 -20.22
CA ASN A 85 14.87 8.12 -21.25
C ASN A 85 14.59 8.78 -22.61
N ASN A 86 13.33 9.03 -22.95
CA ASN A 86 12.98 9.74 -24.17
C ASN A 86 13.39 11.21 -24.12
N ALA A 87 13.16 11.88 -22.99
CA ALA A 87 13.60 13.26 -22.79
C ALA A 87 15.13 13.38 -22.87
N ASP A 88 15.85 12.46 -22.22
CA ASP A 88 17.32 12.38 -22.24
C ASP A 88 17.86 12.18 -23.66
N ARG A 89 17.34 11.20 -24.41
CA ARG A 89 17.70 10.97 -25.81
C ARG A 89 17.48 12.21 -26.67
N ASN A 90 16.33 12.88 -26.51
CA ASN A 90 16.02 14.09 -27.28
C ASN A 90 16.97 15.24 -26.91
N THR A 91 17.30 15.41 -25.64
CA THR A 91 18.30 16.40 -25.19
C THR A 91 19.68 16.10 -25.77
N GLN A 92 20.11 14.84 -25.81
CA GLN A 92 21.38 14.47 -26.45
C GLN A 92 21.38 14.84 -27.93
N ILE A 93 20.30 14.50 -28.66
CA ILE A 93 20.18 14.88 -30.08
C ILE A 93 20.26 16.40 -30.25
N LEU A 94 19.60 17.18 -29.39
CA LEU A 94 19.68 18.65 -29.42
C LEU A 94 21.10 19.17 -29.15
N ILE A 95 21.83 18.57 -28.21
CA ILE A 95 23.24 18.90 -27.93
C ILE A 95 24.09 18.66 -29.18
N GLU A 96 23.94 17.52 -29.85
CA GLU A 96 24.69 17.21 -31.08
C GLU A 96 24.39 18.21 -32.22
N LEU A 97 23.11 18.56 -32.40
CA LEU A 97 22.70 19.53 -33.41
C LEU A 97 23.25 20.94 -33.11
N LEU A 98 23.20 21.37 -31.85
CA LEU A 98 23.76 22.66 -31.43
C LEU A 98 25.28 22.69 -31.57
N ASN A 99 25.97 21.59 -31.24
CA ASN A 99 27.41 21.45 -31.44
C ASN A 99 27.77 21.60 -32.93
N GLY A 100 27.07 20.89 -33.83
CA GLY A 100 27.25 21.03 -35.27
C GLY A 100 27.04 22.46 -35.76
N LEU A 101 26.02 23.15 -35.24
CA LEU A 101 25.76 24.56 -35.55
C LEU A 101 26.88 25.48 -35.04
N MET A 102 27.39 25.26 -33.83
CA MET A 102 28.49 26.05 -33.27
C MET A 102 29.79 25.89 -34.09
N ILE A 103 30.13 24.64 -34.46
CA ILE A 103 31.27 24.35 -35.34
C ILE A 103 31.10 25.04 -36.69
N HIS A 104 29.91 24.92 -37.30
CA HIS A 104 29.64 25.53 -38.61
C HIS A 104 29.81 27.07 -38.59
N ASN A 105 29.47 27.71 -37.48
CA ASN A 105 29.58 29.16 -37.30
C ASN A 105 30.92 29.60 -36.71
N ASN A 106 31.92 28.71 -36.58
CA ASN A 106 33.22 28.98 -35.96
C ASN A 106 33.13 29.57 -34.55
N ILE A 107 32.13 29.14 -33.77
CA ILE A 107 31.97 29.54 -32.38
C ILE A 107 32.94 28.70 -31.54
N SER A 108 33.94 29.32 -30.93
CA SER A 108 34.94 28.63 -30.11
C SER A 108 34.50 28.41 -28.66
N ASP A 109 33.62 29.26 -28.16
CA ASP A 109 33.13 29.24 -26.78
C ASP A 109 31.76 29.94 -26.66
N ILE A 110 31.04 29.70 -25.57
CA ILE A 110 29.71 30.27 -25.28
C ILE A 110 29.75 31.25 -24.11
N VAL A 111 28.87 32.24 -24.12
CA VAL A 111 28.57 33.06 -22.93
C VAL A 111 27.46 32.36 -22.15
N THR A 112 27.70 32.09 -20.86
CA THR A 112 26.72 31.38 -20.04
C THR A 112 25.60 32.30 -19.56
N THR A 113 24.49 31.72 -19.12
CA THR A 113 23.40 32.51 -18.51
C THR A 113 23.78 33.14 -17.17
N ASP A 114 24.83 32.64 -16.52
CA ASP A 114 25.34 33.22 -15.27
C ASP A 114 26.12 34.51 -15.55
N ASP A 115 26.79 34.59 -16.71
CA ASP A 115 27.50 35.79 -17.15
C ASP A 115 26.55 36.81 -17.77
N MET A 116 25.71 36.38 -18.73
CA MET A 116 24.76 37.25 -19.41
C MET A 116 23.58 36.45 -19.98
N GLU A 117 22.44 36.51 -19.28
CA GLU A 117 21.19 35.94 -19.79
C GLU A 117 20.55 36.84 -20.85
N SER A 118 20.28 36.28 -22.04
CA SER A 118 19.57 37.02 -23.09
C SER A 118 18.06 37.09 -22.82
N LYS A 119 17.44 38.21 -23.20
CA LYS A 119 15.98 38.40 -23.07
C LYS A 119 15.15 37.24 -23.65
N PRO A 120 15.48 36.66 -24.82
CA PRO A 120 14.78 35.48 -25.33
C PRO A 120 14.82 34.27 -24.38
N VAL A 121 15.95 34.02 -23.70
CA VAL A 121 16.06 32.92 -22.72
C VAL A 121 15.16 33.18 -21.53
N THR A 122 15.14 34.40 -21.00
CA THR A 122 14.23 34.79 -19.91
C THR A 122 12.77 34.59 -20.30
N THR A 123 12.36 35.09 -21.48
CA THR A 123 10.99 34.90 -22.00
C THR A 123 10.63 33.41 -22.13
N ALA A 124 11.57 32.58 -22.61
CA ALA A 124 11.34 31.15 -22.73
C ALA A 124 11.16 30.47 -21.37
N LYS A 125 11.98 30.82 -20.36
CA LYS A 125 11.86 30.31 -18.99
C LYS A 125 10.49 30.66 -18.39
N GLU A 126 10.06 31.91 -18.50
CA GLU A 126 8.76 32.37 -18.01
C GLU A 126 7.61 31.60 -18.66
N ASN A 127 7.61 31.49 -19.99
CA ASN A 127 6.58 30.77 -20.72
C ASN A 127 6.49 29.29 -20.31
N VAL A 128 7.65 28.61 -20.20
CA VAL A 128 7.70 27.21 -19.77
C VAL A 128 7.19 27.06 -18.35
N GLN A 129 7.58 27.95 -17.44
CA GLN A 129 7.15 27.92 -16.04
C GLN A 129 5.63 28.11 -15.91
N ASP A 130 5.05 29.07 -16.64
CA ASP A 130 3.61 29.32 -16.63
C ASP A 130 2.83 28.16 -17.24
N ARG A 131 3.36 27.55 -18.30
CA ARG A 131 2.78 26.32 -18.86
C ARG A 131 2.76 25.18 -17.83
N ILE A 132 3.84 25.00 -17.07
CA ILE A 132 3.91 23.98 -16.00
C ILE A 132 2.88 24.28 -14.92
N LYS A 133 2.78 25.54 -14.46
CA LYS A 133 1.78 25.96 -13.46
C LYS A 133 0.35 25.68 -13.95
N HIS A 134 0.03 26.04 -15.19
CA HIS A 134 -1.30 25.77 -15.76
C HIS A 134 -1.61 24.28 -15.83
N LEU A 135 -0.64 23.44 -16.20
CA LEU A 135 -0.83 21.99 -16.22
C LEU A 135 -1.06 21.43 -14.80
N GLN A 136 -0.33 21.94 -13.80
CA GLN A 136 -0.52 21.57 -12.39
C GLN A 136 -1.90 22.00 -11.88
N GLN A 137 -2.33 23.22 -12.17
CA GLN A 137 -3.66 23.73 -11.82
C GLN A 137 -4.76 22.90 -12.46
N LYS A 138 -4.70 22.67 -13.79
CA LYS A 138 -5.69 21.84 -14.50
C LYS A 138 -5.79 20.44 -13.91
N ARG A 139 -4.65 19.86 -13.50
CA ARG A 139 -4.61 18.55 -12.84
C ARG A 139 -5.24 18.61 -11.44
N ALA A 140 -4.94 19.64 -10.65
CA ALA A 140 -5.56 19.85 -9.34
C ALA A 140 -7.08 20.02 -9.45
N ASP A 141 -7.55 20.90 -10.34
CA ASP A 141 -8.97 21.14 -10.60
C ASP A 141 -9.72 19.87 -11.02
N TYR A 142 -9.08 19.02 -11.83
CA TYR A 142 -9.64 17.73 -12.22
C TYR A 142 -9.87 16.81 -11.01
N TYR A 143 -8.89 16.70 -10.11
CA TYR A 143 -9.04 15.90 -8.89
C TYR A 143 -10.06 16.51 -7.92
N THR A 144 -10.13 17.83 -7.77
CA THR A 144 -11.15 18.50 -6.94
C THR A 144 -12.56 18.26 -7.47
N LYS A 145 -12.75 18.19 -8.80
CA LYS A 145 -14.05 17.91 -9.43
C LYS A 145 -14.46 16.44 -9.36
N GLN A 146 -13.52 15.50 -9.31
CA GLN A 146 -13.81 14.07 -9.20
C GLN A 146 -13.84 13.52 -7.76
N GLY A 147 -13.15 14.18 -6.81
CA GLY A 147 -13.14 13.81 -5.39
C GLY A 147 -14.23 14.49 -4.55
N GLY A 148 -15.17 15.20 -5.19
CA GLY A 148 -16.34 15.80 -4.56
C GLY A 148 -17.59 14.95 -4.75
N GLN A 149 -17.56 13.70 -4.27
CA GLN A 149 -18.72 12.85 -3.96
C GLN A 149 -18.42 12.02 -2.72
#